data_AF-A0A7G8BZ66-F1
#
_entry.id   AF-A0A7G8BZ66-F1
#
_cell.length_a   1.000
_cell.length_b   1.000
_cell.length_c   1.000
_cell.angle_alpha   90.00
_cell.angle_beta   90.00
_cell.angle_gamma   90.00
#
_symmetry.space_group_name_H-M   'P 1'
#
loop_
_entity.id
_entity.type
_entity.pdbx_description
1 polymer ?
#
loop_
_entity_poly.entity_id
_entity_poly.type
_entity_poly.pdbx_seq_one_letter_code
_entity_poly.pdbx_strand_id
1 'polypeptide(L)'
;MAASAMAGQQIEIMGAAAARPQRRTVSIAERNRALLEAQRKARRGPTPEVFFAKHLDNTRLVKADDPERRREMRQFATVMSMLFVLVMVYVWQHFMAIEIGYKVEAQKQQVEQLREQNRQFRLAEAQLTDPERIDTLAKQLGLDAPQPGQVVHPDASLSNAPVWAEATAPAIVAR
;
A
#
# COMPACT_ATOMS: atom_id res chain seq x y z
N MET A 1 1.80 -32.44 -19.86
CA MET A 1 0.82 -31.58 -20.57
C MET A 1 -0.61 -32.01 -20.24
N ALA A 2 -1.11 -31.75 -19.03
CA ALA A 2 -2.43 -32.24 -18.59
C ALA A 2 -3.17 -31.24 -17.68
N ALA A 3 -2.80 -29.95 -17.71
CA ALA A 3 -3.37 -28.92 -16.83
C ALA A 3 -4.27 -27.90 -17.55
N SER A 4 -4.35 -27.91 -18.89
CA SER A 4 -5.13 -26.92 -19.66
C SER A 4 -6.61 -27.30 -19.85
N ALA A 5 -7.02 -28.54 -19.57
CA ALA A 5 -8.39 -29.00 -19.82
C ALA A 5 -9.39 -28.63 -18.71
N MET A 6 -8.93 -28.35 -17.49
CA MET A 6 -9.81 -28.06 -16.34
C MET A 6 -10.23 -26.57 -16.26
N ALA A 7 -9.52 -25.67 -16.94
CA ALA A 7 -9.82 -24.24 -16.96
C ALA A 7 -10.96 -23.88 -17.94
N GLY A 8 -11.11 -24.64 -19.03
CA GLY A 8 -12.19 -24.41 -20.01
C GLY A 8 -13.57 -24.79 -19.49
N GLN A 9 -13.66 -25.83 -18.67
CA GLN A 9 -14.94 -26.37 -18.21
C GLN A 9 -15.57 -25.56 -17.08
N GLN A 10 -14.78 -24.85 -16.26
CA GLN A 10 -15.33 -23.96 -15.22
C GLN A 10 -15.91 -22.66 -15.80
N ILE A 11 -15.36 -22.16 -16.92
CA ILE A 11 -15.87 -20.94 -17.60
C ILE A 11 -17.22 -21.21 -18.27
N GLU A 12 -17.44 -22.43 -18.79
CA GLU A 12 -18.71 -22.84 -19.40
C GLU A 12 -19.87 -22.93 -18.38
N ILE A 13 -19.60 -23.40 -17.17
CA ILE A 13 -20.61 -23.56 -16.12
C ILE A 13 -21.04 -22.19 -15.54
N MET A 14 -20.15 -21.19 -15.58
CA MET A 14 -20.43 -19.83 -15.09
C MET A 14 -21.21 -18.98 -16.12
N GLY A 15 -21.00 -19.22 -17.43
CA GLY A 15 -21.78 -18.59 -18.52
C GLY A 15 -23.21 -19.16 -18.69
N ALA A 16 -23.45 -20.39 -18.24
CA ALA A 16 -24.76 -21.04 -18.36
C ALA A 16 -25.84 -20.50 -17.39
N ALA A 17 -25.42 -19.86 -16.28
CA ALA A 17 -26.35 -19.30 -15.30
C ALA A 17 -27.01 -18.01 -15.80
N ALA A 18 -26.24 -17.10 -16.42
CA ALA A 18 -26.73 -15.85 -16.99
C ALA A 18 -27.63 -16.04 -18.24
N ALA A 19 -27.60 -17.22 -18.87
CA ALA A 19 -28.38 -17.56 -20.05
C ALA A 19 -29.81 -18.04 -19.75
N ARG A 20 -30.13 -18.37 -18.49
CA ARG A 20 -31.45 -18.91 -18.09
C ARG A 20 -32.62 -17.92 -18.20
N PRO A 21 -32.51 -16.63 -17.78
CA PRO A 21 -33.62 -15.69 -17.95
C PRO A 21 -33.93 -15.42 -19.43
N GLN A 22 -32.88 -15.37 -20.27
CA GLN A 22 -33.03 -15.24 -21.72
C GLN A 22 -33.73 -16.46 -22.33
N ARG A 23 -33.39 -17.68 -21.90
CA ARG A 23 -34.05 -18.91 -22.36
C ARG A 23 -35.55 -18.95 -22.03
N ARG A 24 -35.98 -18.40 -20.89
CA ARG A 24 -37.39 -18.38 -20.49
C ARG A 24 -38.20 -17.35 -21.28
N THR A 25 -37.67 -16.14 -21.53
CA THR A 25 -38.34 -15.14 -22.37
C THR A 25 -38.40 -15.58 -23.83
N VAL A 26 -37.33 -16.19 -24.34
CA VAL A 26 -37.28 -16.83 -25.66
C VAL A 26 -38.30 -17.98 -25.74
N SER A 27 -38.41 -18.83 -24.71
CA SER A 27 -39.41 -19.90 -24.66
C SER A 27 -40.86 -19.40 -24.66
N ILE A 28 -41.15 -18.29 -23.97
CA ILE A 28 -42.49 -17.67 -23.99
C ILE A 28 -42.77 -17.06 -25.37
N ALA A 29 -41.78 -16.40 -25.98
CA ALA A 29 -41.91 -15.83 -27.32
C ALA A 29 -42.13 -16.91 -28.39
N GLU A 30 -41.39 -18.01 -28.32
CA GLU A 30 -41.55 -19.18 -29.18
C GLU A 30 -42.91 -19.85 -28.99
N ARG A 31 -43.36 -20.02 -27.74
CA ARG A 31 -44.69 -20.57 -27.43
C ARG A 31 -45.80 -19.67 -27.97
N ASN A 32 -45.69 -18.35 -27.82
CA ASN A 32 -46.66 -17.40 -28.36
C ASN A 32 -46.69 -17.42 -29.89
N ARG A 33 -45.52 -17.57 -30.53
CA ARG A 33 -45.41 -17.72 -31.98
C ARG A 33 -46.07 -19.01 -32.48
N ALA A 34 -45.83 -20.13 -31.79
CA ALA A 34 -46.47 -21.41 -32.11
C ALA A 34 -48.00 -21.36 -31.96
N LEU A 35 -48.50 -20.68 -30.91
CA LEU A 35 -49.94 -20.45 -30.73
C LEU A 35 -50.53 -19.58 -31.83
N LEU A 36 -49.83 -18.53 -32.26
CA LEU A 36 -50.24 -17.68 -33.38
C LEU A 36 -50.31 -18.48 -34.69
N GLU A 37 -49.32 -19.34 -34.94
CA GLU A 37 -49.29 -20.23 -36.11
C GLU A 37 -50.42 -21.27 -36.07
N ALA A 38 -50.72 -21.84 -34.91
CA ALA A 38 -51.86 -22.74 -34.72
C ALA A 38 -53.19 -22.03 -34.97
N GLN A 39 -53.35 -20.79 -34.48
CA GLN A 39 -54.54 -19.97 -34.77
C GLN A 39 -54.66 -19.65 -36.26
N ARG A 40 -53.56 -19.33 -36.96
CA ARG A 40 -53.55 -19.10 -38.41
C ARG A 40 -53.95 -20.35 -39.19
N LYS A 41 -53.49 -21.54 -38.78
CA LYS A 41 -53.89 -22.82 -39.40
C LYS A 41 -55.36 -23.16 -39.14
N ALA A 42 -55.90 -22.79 -37.99
CA ALA A 42 -57.31 -22.99 -37.64
C ALA A 42 -58.26 -22.01 -38.35
N ARG A 43 -57.76 -20.87 -38.86
CA ARG A 43 -58.53 -19.93 -39.69
C ARG A 43 -58.70 -20.51 -41.11
N ARG A 44 -59.83 -21.19 -41.36
CA ARG A 44 -60.29 -21.56 -42.71
C ARG A 44 -61.33 -20.53 -43.19
N GLY A 45 -60.94 -19.68 -44.14
CA GLY A 45 -61.83 -18.74 -44.84
C GLY A 45 -61.63 -17.26 -44.47
N PRO A 46 -62.19 -16.33 -45.28
CA PRO A 46 -62.10 -14.89 -45.06
C PRO A 46 -63.04 -14.48 -43.92
N THR A 47 -62.56 -14.56 -42.68
CA THR A 47 -63.29 -14.06 -41.52
C THR A 47 -63.47 -12.54 -41.64
N PRO A 48 -64.68 -11.99 -41.49
CA PRO A 48 -64.86 -10.54 -41.41
C PRO A 48 -64.07 -10.03 -40.21
N GLU A 49 -63.10 -9.14 -40.45
CA GLU A 49 -62.29 -8.53 -39.41
C GLU A 49 -63.14 -7.49 -38.67
N VAL A 50 -63.96 -7.99 -37.74
CA VAL A 50 -64.62 -7.13 -36.76
C VAL A 50 -63.55 -6.69 -35.79
N PHE A 51 -62.94 -5.54 -36.07
CA PHE A 51 -62.01 -4.87 -35.16
C PHE A 51 -62.80 -4.39 -33.95
N PHE A 52 -62.99 -5.27 -32.98
CA PHE A 52 -63.33 -4.83 -31.64
C PHE A 52 -62.12 -4.07 -31.11
N ALA A 53 -62.22 -2.74 -31.04
CA ALA A 53 -61.26 -1.90 -30.33
C ALA A 53 -61.32 -2.24 -28.84
N LYS A 54 -60.70 -3.37 -28.48
CA LYS A 54 -60.60 -3.82 -27.10
C LYS A 54 -59.62 -2.88 -26.42
N HIS A 55 -60.14 -1.93 -25.64
CA HIS A 55 -59.33 -1.07 -24.80
C HIS A 55 -58.68 -1.95 -23.72
N LEU A 56 -57.44 -2.36 -23.99
CA LEU A 56 -56.60 -3.07 -23.04
C LEU A 56 -56.10 -2.03 -22.03
N ASP A 57 -56.81 -1.90 -20.91
CA ASP A 57 -56.38 -1.06 -19.82
C ASP A 57 -55.22 -1.75 -19.06
N ASN A 58 -53.99 -1.32 -19.38
CA ASN A 58 -52.77 -1.82 -18.74
C ASN A 58 -52.45 -1.11 -17.42
N THR A 59 -53.33 -0.25 -16.91
CA THR A 59 -53.09 0.54 -15.69
C THR A 59 -52.87 -0.32 -14.45
N ARG A 60 -53.30 -1.60 -14.46
CA ARG A 60 -53.10 -2.57 -13.38
C ARG A 60 -52.00 -3.61 -13.64
N LEU A 61 -51.28 -3.51 -14.75
CA LEU A 61 -50.21 -4.46 -15.05
C LEU A 61 -48.99 -4.16 -14.19
N VAL A 62 -48.96 -4.72 -12.99
CA VAL A 62 -47.76 -4.73 -12.15
C VAL A 62 -46.83 -5.80 -12.71
N LYS A 63 -45.65 -5.38 -13.18
CA LYS A 63 -44.61 -6.28 -13.64
C LYS A 63 -44.23 -7.20 -12.48
N ALA A 64 -44.51 -8.50 -12.63
CA ALA A 64 -44.16 -9.49 -11.62
C ALA A 64 -42.65 -9.42 -11.37
N ASP A 65 -42.27 -9.34 -10.10
CA ASP A 65 -40.87 -9.33 -9.69
C ASP A 65 -40.25 -10.71 -9.96
N ASP A 66 -39.30 -10.79 -10.90
CA ASP A 66 -38.50 -12.00 -11.12
C ASP A 66 -37.40 -12.10 -10.05
N PRO A 67 -37.51 -13.03 -9.08
CA PRO A 67 -36.56 -13.11 -7.96
C PRO A 67 -35.16 -13.59 -8.40
N GLU A 68 -35.07 -14.31 -9.51
CA GLU A 68 -33.81 -14.79 -10.10
C GLU A 68 -32.97 -13.62 -10.61
N ARG A 69 -33.59 -12.67 -11.31
CA ARG A 69 -32.93 -11.48 -11.86
C ARG A 69 -32.37 -10.57 -10.76
N ARG A 70 -33.06 -10.49 -9.61
CA ARG A 70 -32.56 -9.79 -8.41
C ARG A 70 -31.35 -10.49 -7.79
N ARG A 71 -31.24 -11.82 -7.87
CA ARG A 71 -30.08 -12.58 -7.38
C ARG A 71 -28.85 -12.38 -8.27
N GLU A 72 -29.02 -12.46 -9.58
CA GLU A 72 -27.95 -12.21 -10.56
C GLU A 72 -27.39 -10.79 -10.42
N MET A 73 -28.26 -9.79 -10.27
CA MET A 73 -27.84 -8.40 -10.12
C MET A 73 -27.07 -8.16 -8.80
N ARG A 74 -27.44 -8.84 -7.71
CA ARG A 74 -26.68 -8.82 -6.44
C ARG A 74 -25.33 -9.52 -6.56
N GLN A 75 -25.26 -10.65 -7.26
CA GLN A 75 -24.00 -11.35 -7.49
C GLN A 75 -23.05 -10.48 -8.32
N PHE A 76 -23.54 -9.88 -9.41
CA PHE A 76 -22.76 -8.94 -10.22
C PHE A 76 -22.26 -7.74 -9.40
N ALA A 77 -23.14 -7.13 -8.60
CA ALA A 77 -22.76 -6.03 -7.71
C ALA A 77 -21.70 -6.45 -6.68
N THR A 78 -21.80 -7.66 -6.14
CA THR A 78 -20.84 -8.20 -5.16
C THR A 78 -19.47 -8.38 -5.81
N VAL A 79 -19.41 -9.00 -6.99
CA VAL A 79 -18.16 -9.20 -7.73
C VAL A 79 -17.54 -7.85 -8.11
N MET A 80 -18.34 -6.90 -8.58
CA MET A 80 -17.84 -5.56 -8.91
C MET A 80 -17.33 -4.80 -7.69
N SER A 81 -18.04 -4.88 -6.57
CA SER A 81 -17.61 -4.27 -5.32
C SER A 81 -16.30 -4.89 -4.83
N MET A 82 -16.15 -6.21 -4.92
CA MET A 82 -14.91 -6.90 -4.56
C MET A 82 -13.73 -6.46 -5.44
N LEU A 83 -13.93 -6.37 -6.76
CA LEU A 83 -12.91 -5.86 -7.68
C LEU A 83 -12.51 -4.42 -7.36
N PHE A 84 -13.50 -3.56 -7.08
CA PHE A 84 -13.26 -2.17 -6.73
C PHE A 84 -12.41 -2.03 -5.46
N VAL A 85 -12.75 -2.79 -4.40
CA VAL A 85 -11.99 -2.80 -3.14
C VAL A 85 -10.55 -3.25 -3.40
N LEU A 86 -10.35 -4.29 -4.22
CA LEU A 86 -9.02 -4.82 -4.52
C LEU A 86 -8.15 -3.78 -5.24
N VAL A 87 -8.69 -3.09 -6.24
CA VAL A 87 -8.00 -1.99 -6.93
C VAL A 87 -7.69 -0.85 -5.97
N MET A 88 -8.64 -0.50 -5.09
CA MET A 88 -8.45 0.62 -4.18
C MET A 88 -7.38 0.31 -3.11
N VAL A 89 -7.31 -0.92 -2.61
CA VAL A 89 -6.21 -1.38 -1.75
C VAL A 89 -4.87 -1.36 -2.49
N TYR A 90 -4.83 -1.79 -3.74
CA TYR A 90 -3.59 -1.74 -4.55
C TYR A 90 -3.08 -0.31 -4.71
N VAL A 91 -3.96 0.64 -5.06
CA VAL A 91 -3.59 2.05 -5.19
C VAL A 91 -3.12 2.60 -3.84
N TRP A 92 -3.83 2.30 -2.75
CA TRP A 92 -3.42 2.69 -1.40
C TRP A 92 -2.03 2.16 -1.03
N GLN A 93 -1.76 0.88 -1.31
CA GLN A 93 -0.46 0.26 -1.07
C GLN A 93 0.64 0.91 -1.91
N HIS A 94 0.37 1.22 -3.18
CA HIS A 94 1.32 1.89 -4.05
C HIS A 94 1.69 3.28 -3.52
N PHE A 95 0.69 4.07 -3.08
CA PHE A 95 0.93 5.37 -2.44
C PHE A 95 1.76 5.25 -1.16
N MET A 96 1.45 4.28 -0.28
CA MET A 96 2.23 4.04 0.94
C MET A 96 3.67 3.65 0.64
N ALA A 97 3.90 2.79 -0.36
CA ALA A 97 5.24 2.38 -0.76
C ALA A 97 6.09 3.56 -1.25
N ILE A 98 5.47 4.48 -2.01
CA ILE A 98 6.14 5.70 -2.48
C ILE A 98 6.52 6.61 -1.30
N GLU A 99 5.58 6.88 -0.39
CA GLU A 99 5.83 7.75 0.76
C GLU A 99 6.90 7.17 1.71
N ILE A 100 6.85 5.86 1.96
CA ILE A 100 7.86 5.15 2.75
C ILE A 100 9.22 5.18 2.04
N GLY A 101 9.24 5.01 0.71
CA GLY A 101 10.46 5.12 -0.08
C GLY A 101 11.15 6.47 0.09
N TYR A 102 10.39 7.57 0.05
CA TYR A 102 10.93 8.91 0.29
C TYR A 102 11.40 9.11 1.73
N LYS A 103 10.66 8.61 2.73
CA LYS A 103 11.07 8.69 4.14
C LYS A 103 12.39 7.96 4.38
N VAL A 104 12.57 6.79 3.78
CA VAL A 104 13.82 6.02 3.87
C VAL A 104 14.97 6.76 3.20
N GLU A 105 14.74 7.34 2.03
CA GLU A 105 15.79 8.10 1.33
C GLU A 105 16.20 9.35 2.11
N ALA A 106 15.23 10.09 2.65
CA ALA A 106 15.50 11.25 3.51
C ALA A 106 16.27 10.88 4.77
N GLN A 107 15.92 9.75 5.42
CA GLN A 107 16.65 9.26 6.59
C GLN A 107 18.07 8.81 6.25
N LYS A 108 18.29 8.18 5.10
CA LYS A 108 19.65 7.83 4.64
C LYS A 108 20.51 9.06 4.43
N GLN A 109 19.96 10.09 3.79
CA GLN A 109 20.67 11.37 3.59
C GLN A 109 21.06 12.01 4.93
N GLN A 110 20.17 11.98 5.93
CA GLN A 110 20.50 12.48 7.28
C GLN A 110 21.66 11.70 7.91
N VAL A 111 21.65 10.37 7.82
CA VAL A 111 22.75 9.54 8.35
C VAL A 111 24.07 9.85 7.65
N GLU A 112 24.06 10.03 6.34
CA GLU A 112 25.26 10.41 5.58
C GLU A 112 25.77 11.80 5.99
N GLN A 113 24.87 12.79 6.14
CA GLN A 113 25.24 14.11 6.62
C GLN A 113 25.87 14.05 8.03
N LEU A 114 25.27 13.31 8.96
CA LEU A 114 25.82 13.14 10.30
C LEU A 114 27.19 12.43 10.29
N ARG A 115 27.38 11.43 9.41
CA ARG A 115 28.68 10.76 9.24
C ARG A 115 29.74 11.70 8.70
N GLU A 116 29.38 12.53 7.73
CA GLU A 116 30.28 13.54 7.16
C GLU A 116 30.69 14.56 8.22
N GLN A 117 29.73 15.07 9.00
CA GLN A 117 29.99 15.97 10.13
C GLN A 117 30.90 15.31 11.17
N ASN A 118 30.65 14.05 11.54
CA ASN A 118 31.50 13.35 12.50
C ASN A 118 32.93 13.21 11.97
N ARG A 119 33.10 12.91 10.68
CA ARG A 119 34.43 12.88 10.05
C ARG A 119 35.12 14.24 10.13
N GLN A 120 34.40 15.32 9.84
CA GLN A 120 34.93 16.68 9.94
C GLN A 120 35.33 17.03 11.37
N PHE A 121 34.51 16.68 12.37
CA PHE A 121 34.86 16.90 13.77
C PHE A 121 36.10 16.13 14.20
N ARG A 122 36.26 14.86 13.77
CA ARG A 122 37.47 14.08 14.05
C ARG A 122 38.71 14.67 13.41
N LEU A 123 38.59 15.19 12.19
CA LEU A 123 39.69 15.88 11.51
C LEU A 123 40.05 17.19 12.23
N ALA A 124 39.05 17.96 12.66
CA ALA A 124 39.27 19.16 13.44
C ALA A 124 39.92 18.84 14.79
N GLU A 125 39.44 17.82 15.49
CA GLU A 125 40.03 17.33 16.74
C GLU A 125 41.50 16.94 16.56
N ALA A 126 41.82 16.16 15.52
CA ALA A 126 43.21 15.81 15.19
C ALA A 126 44.07 17.05 14.91
N GLN A 127 43.53 18.05 14.19
CA GLN A 127 44.23 19.30 13.89
C GLN A 127 44.40 20.22 15.11
N LEU A 128 43.48 20.17 16.07
CA LEU A 128 43.57 20.93 17.32
C LEU A 128 44.49 20.24 18.34
N THR A 129 44.54 18.92 18.32
CA THR A 129 45.38 18.11 19.23
C THR A 129 46.82 17.97 18.72
N ASP A 130 47.11 18.46 17.51
CA ASP A 130 48.43 18.43 16.92
C ASP A 130 49.46 19.15 17.84
N PRO A 131 50.40 18.41 18.46
CA PRO A 131 51.31 18.95 19.44
C PRO A 131 52.27 20.00 18.87
N GLU A 132 52.63 19.92 17.59
CA GLU A 132 53.48 20.93 16.93
C GLU A 132 52.75 22.27 16.84
N ARG A 133 51.45 22.23 16.54
CA ARG A 133 50.59 23.41 16.50
C ARG A 133 50.38 24.02 17.88
N ILE A 134 50.22 23.17 18.91
CA ILE A 134 50.10 23.61 20.31
C ILE A 134 51.41 24.28 20.76
N ASP A 135 52.56 23.67 20.48
CA ASP A 135 53.87 24.19 20.89
C ASP A 135 54.21 25.52 20.21
N THR A 136 53.91 25.66 18.92
CA THR A 136 54.07 26.94 18.20
C THR A 136 53.15 28.03 18.75
N LEU A 137 51.90 27.71 19.08
CA LEU A 137 50.97 28.67 19.68
C LEU A 137 51.39 29.06 21.11
N ALA A 138 51.86 28.09 21.90
CA ALA A 138 52.38 28.32 23.26
C ALA A 138 53.55 29.31 23.25
N LYS A 139 54.51 29.13 22.33
CA LYS A 139 55.65 30.04 22.17
C LYS A 139 55.21 31.44 21.75
N GLN A 140 54.21 31.59 20.89
CA GLN A 140 53.64 32.90 20.53
C GLN A 140 52.98 33.60 21.72
N LEU A 141 52.41 32.84 22.65
CA LEU A 141 51.82 33.35 23.89
C LEU A 141 52.86 33.59 25.01
N GLY A 142 54.15 33.36 24.73
CA GLY A 142 55.23 33.50 25.70
C GLY A 142 55.29 32.38 26.74
N LEU A 143 54.59 31.27 26.49
CA LEU A 143 54.65 30.05 27.30
C LEU A 143 55.75 29.16 26.73
N ASP A 144 56.77 28.88 27.53
CA ASP A 144 57.90 28.01 27.18
C ASP A 144 58.04 26.87 28.20
N ALA A 145 58.79 25.84 27.84
CA ALA A 145 59.02 24.70 28.72
C ALA A 145 59.61 25.17 30.07
N PRO A 146 59.05 24.73 31.21
CA PRO A 146 59.51 25.19 32.52
C PRO A 146 60.97 24.78 32.76
N GLN A 147 61.77 25.70 33.30
CA GLN A 147 63.16 25.40 33.65
C GLN A 147 63.22 24.39 34.81
N PRO A 148 64.26 23.54 34.88
CA PRO A 148 64.42 22.58 35.98
C PRO A 148 64.37 23.29 37.34
N GLY A 149 63.35 22.97 38.16
CA GLY A 149 63.13 23.58 39.49
C GLY A 149 62.04 24.64 39.59
N GLN A 150 61.40 25.04 38.48
CA GLN A 150 60.36 26.08 38.43
C GLN A 150 58.93 25.55 38.73
N VAL A 151 58.73 24.23 38.72
CA VAL A 151 57.42 23.60 38.97
C VAL A 151 57.28 23.28 40.46
N VAL A 152 56.42 24.02 41.15
CA VAL A 152 56.10 23.79 42.57
C VAL A 152 54.77 23.06 42.65
N HIS A 153 54.79 21.80 43.07
CA HIS A 153 53.58 21.04 43.35
C HIS A 153 53.06 21.41 44.75
N PRO A 154 51.85 22.02 44.87
CA PRO A 154 51.32 22.46 46.16
C PRO A 154 51.03 21.30 47.14
N ASP A 155 50.92 20.06 46.65
CA ASP A 155 50.64 18.86 47.45
C ASP A 155 51.81 17.87 47.53
N ALA A 156 53.05 18.27 47.19
CA ALA A 156 54.23 17.44 47.42
C ALA A 156 54.54 17.35 48.92
N SER A 157 53.73 16.58 49.65
CA SER A 157 54.13 16.04 50.94
C SER A 157 55.48 15.34 50.74
N LEU A 158 56.42 15.58 51.65
CA LEU A 158 57.84 15.23 51.58
C LEU A 158 58.15 13.71 51.55
N SER A 159 57.19 12.88 51.14
CA SER A 159 57.32 11.44 51.04
C SER A 159 57.51 11.03 49.58
N ASN A 160 58.73 10.58 49.25
CA ASN A 160 59.10 9.93 47.99
C ASN A 160 58.46 8.52 47.84
N ALA A 161 57.20 8.35 48.22
CA ALA A 161 56.48 7.08 48.10
C ALA A 161 55.76 7.01 46.74
N PRO A 162 55.88 5.90 45.99
CA PRO A 162 55.16 5.74 44.73
C PRO A 162 53.65 5.66 44.99
N VAL A 163 52.91 6.70 44.57
CA VAL A 163 51.44 6.72 44.61
C VAL A 163 50.93 6.20 43.27
N TRP A 164 50.17 5.11 43.30
CA TRP A 164 49.49 4.58 42.14
C TRP A 164 48.30 5.48 41.78
N ALA A 165 48.22 5.91 40.52
CA ALA A 165 47.07 6.67 40.04
C ALA A 165 45.85 5.74 39.92
N GLU A 166 44.83 5.96 40.75
CA GLU A 166 43.55 5.28 40.64
C GLU A 166 42.62 6.09 39.74
N ALA A 167 42.26 5.55 38.58
CA ALA A 167 41.35 6.19 37.65
C ALA A 167 39.89 5.88 38.05
N THR A 168 39.21 6.83 38.68
CA THR A 168 37.76 6.75 38.88
C THR A 168 37.05 7.12 37.58
N ALA A 169 36.39 6.15 36.93
CA ALA A 169 35.62 6.40 35.73
C ALA A 169 34.32 7.14 36.09
N PRO A 170 33.99 8.29 35.46
CA PRO A 170 32.73 8.98 35.71
C PRO A 170 31.54 8.13 35.23
N ALA A 171 30.56 7.94 36.10
CA ALA A 171 29.33 7.23 35.77
C ALA A 171 28.56 7.96 34.66
N ILE A 172 28.47 7.32 33.49
CA ILE A 172 27.67 7.81 32.37
C ILE A 172 26.20 7.58 32.72
N VAL A 173 25.49 8.66 33.06
CA VAL A 173 24.04 8.65 33.24
C VAL A 173 23.39 8.63 31.87
N ALA A 174 22.87 7.47 31.46
CA ALA A 174 21.98 7.36 30.31
C ALA A 174 20.63 8.02 30.67
N ARG A 175 20.15 8.92 29.82
CA ARG A 175 18.86 9.61 29.95
C ARG A 175 17.94 9.20 28.81
#